data_AF-A0A0K1QFA4-F1
#
_entry.id   AF-A0A0K1QFA4-F1
#
_cell.length_a   1.000
_cell.length_b   1.000
_cell.length_c   1.000
_cell.angle_alpha   90.00
_cell.angle_beta   90.00
_cell.angle_gamma   90.00
#
_symmetry.space_group_name_H-M   'P 1'
#
loop_
_entity.id
_entity.type
_entity.pdbx_description
1 polymer ?
#
loop_
_entity_poly.entity_id
_entity_poly.type
_entity_poly.pdbx_seq_one_letter_code
_entity_poly.pdbx_strand_id
1 'polypeptide(L)'
;MSNEDRRFVEQLLDAARHDEAPDASARQARIHEHVVRAAPASAGLAARAFRSWGGFAVAGLGALAFVGVVASVTSRSVKQPPAPAIAAAPSVPVPPAASASVEVVADGEQVRGTSVWELPSVPAPKKAVAAQGEDADLLALELAALEGARKKLREGDAAGAQKRLTDFDRRFPHPRVGDEATVLRIEVLFALGRGEDARRLGQAFVATHPDSIYRARVAQLLGDPSR
;
A
#
# COMPACT_ATOMS: atom_id res chain seq x y z
N MET A 1 33.86 22.35 -9.47
CA MET A 1 32.97 21.44 -10.21
C MET A 1 33.58 21.21 -11.57
N SER A 2 33.91 19.97 -11.89
CA SER A 2 34.57 19.62 -13.16
C SER A 2 33.57 19.61 -14.32
N ASN A 3 34.03 19.69 -15.56
CA ASN A 3 33.16 19.58 -16.74
C ASN A 3 32.48 18.20 -16.84
N GLU A 4 33.05 17.17 -16.23
CA GLU A 4 32.49 15.82 -16.17
C GLU A 4 31.28 15.76 -15.23
N ASP A 5 31.35 16.43 -14.08
CA ASP A 5 30.24 16.51 -13.12
C ASP A 5 29.00 17.16 -13.75
N ARG A 6 29.19 18.22 -14.55
CA ARG A 6 28.08 18.89 -15.24
C ARG A 6 27.39 18.00 -16.26
N ARG A 7 28.14 17.24 -17.06
CA ARG A 7 27.57 16.30 -18.04
C ARG A 7 26.80 15.17 -17.38
N PHE A 8 27.29 14.67 -16.25
CA PHE A 8 26.59 13.63 -15.50
C PHE A 8 25.26 14.15 -14.95
N VAL A 9 25.25 15.36 -14.38
CA VAL A 9 24.01 16.00 -13.87
C VAL A 9 23.02 16.26 -15.01
N GLU A 10 23.49 16.72 -16.18
CA GLU A 10 22.62 16.89 -17.35
C GLU A 10 22.04 15.57 -17.84
N GLN A 11 22.84 14.49 -17.92
CA GLN A 11 22.32 13.16 -18.27
C GLN A 11 21.30 12.63 -17.26
N LEU A 12 21.51 12.88 -15.96
CA LEU A 12 20.61 12.43 -14.91
C LEU A 12 19.27 13.19 -14.95
N LEU A 13 19.31 14.50 -15.19
CA LEU A 13 18.13 15.33 -15.34
C LEU A 13 17.35 15.01 -16.63
N ASP A 14 18.06 14.71 -17.72
CA ASP A 14 17.44 14.32 -18.98
C ASP A 14 16.78 12.93 -18.89
N ALA A 15 17.41 11.98 -18.19
CA ALA A 15 16.81 10.69 -17.89
C ALA A 15 15.55 10.82 -17.01
N ALA A 16 15.57 11.71 -16.01
CA ALA A 16 14.41 11.94 -15.13
C ALA A 16 13.22 12.61 -15.85
N ARG A 17 13.46 13.42 -16.89
CA ARG A 17 12.39 13.97 -17.74
C ARG A 17 11.74 12.94 -18.66
N HIS A 18 12.51 11.95 -19.11
CA HIS A 18 11.98 10.88 -19.96
C HIS A 18 11.29 9.77 -19.15
N ASP A 19 11.44 9.78 -17.83
CA ASP A 19 10.70 8.92 -16.90
C ASP A 19 9.40 9.59 -16.42
N GLU A 20 8.67 10.24 -17.34
CA GLU A 20 7.28 10.62 -17.08
C GLU A 20 6.48 9.36 -16.77
N ALA A 21 6.10 9.23 -15.50
CA ALA A 21 5.33 8.09 -15.01
C ALA A 21 4.10 7.89 -15.91
N PRO A 22 3.89 6.67 -16.46
CA PRO A 22 2.79 6.41 -17.36
C PRO A 22 1.48 6.83 -16.69
N ASP A 23 0.72 7.65 -17.44
CA ASP A 23 -0.54 8.25 -17.09
C ASP A 23 -1.35 7.31 -16.17
N ALA A 24 -1.72 7.80 -14.99
CA ALA A 24 -2.50 7.05 -14.02
C ALA A 24 -3.81 6.51 -14.66
N SER A 25 -4.33 7.21 -15.67
CA SER A 25 -5.49 6.79 -16.46
C SER A 25 -5.19 5.53 -17.31
N ALA A 26 -3.99 5.42 -17.87
CA ALA A 26 -3.53 4.26 -18.64
C ALA A 26 -3.29 3.02 -17.76
N ARG A 27 -2.97 3.22 -16.47
CA ARG A 27 -2.92 2.13 -15.48
C ARG A 27 -4.31 1.62 -15.11
N GLN A 28 -5.28 2.52 -14.90
CA GLN A 28 -6.67 2.11 -14.65
C GLN A 28 -7.28 1.33 -15.83
N ALA A 29 -6.99 1.73 -17.07
CA ALA A 29 -7.48 1.03 -18.26
C ALA A 29 -6.97 -0.43 -18.36
N ARG A 30 -5.70 -0.70 -18.02
CA ARG A 30 -5.12 -2.07 -18.07
C ARG A 30 -5.63 -2.99 -16.96
N ILE A 31 -6.01 -2.44 -15.80
CA ILE A 31 -6.57 -3.23 -14.70
C ILE A 31 -7.94 -3.80 -15.09
N HIS A 32 -8.77 -3.04 -15.83
CA HIS A 32 -10.05 -3.55 -16.34
C HIS A 32 -9.87 -4.66 -17.38
N GLU A 33 -8.82 -4.62 -18.21
CA GLU A 33 -8.61 -5.62 -19.27
C GLU A 33 -8.17 -7.00 -18.72
N HIS A 34 -7.38 -7.02 -17.63
CA HIS A 34 -6.92 -8.28 -17.03
C HIS A 34 -7.94 -8.95 -16.10
N VAL A 35 -8.86 -8.18 -15.47
CA VAL A 35 -9.90 -8.74 -14.60
C VAL A 35 -10.97 -9.49 -15.41
N VAL A 36 -11.22 -9.11 -16.67
CA VAL A 36 -12.21 -9.79 -17.52
C VAL A 36 -11.67 -11.12 -18.10
N ARG A 37 -10.35 -11.32 -18.14
CA ARG A 37 -9.74 -12.54 -18.70
C ARG A 37 -9.39 -13.61 -17.65
N ALA A 38 -9.42 -13.27 -16.37
CA ALA A 38 -9.16 -14.20 -15.27
C ALA A 38 -10.45 -14.58 -14.52
N ALA A 39 -11.44 -15.12 -15.23
CA ALA A 39 -12.48 -15.90 -14.58
C ALA A 39 -11.93 -17.33 -14.37
N PRO A 40 -11.73 -17.80 -13.14
CA PRO A 40 -11.31 -19.17 -12.91
C PRO A 40 -12.45 -20.13 -13.28
N ALA A 41 -12.15 -21.12 -14.12
CA ALA A 41 -12.96 -22.32 -14.24
C ALA A 41 -12.86 -23.10 -12.92
N SER A 42 -13.70 -22.78 -11.94
CA SER A 42 -13.87 -23.59 -10.74
C SER A 42 -14.69 -24.83 -11.10
N ALA A 43 -13.98 -25.87 -11.57
CA ALA A 43 -14.48 -27.22 -11.68
C ALA A 43 -13.74 -28.12 -10.68
N GLY A 44 -14.46 -28.49 -9.61
CA GLY A 44 -14.37 -29.84 -9.05
C GLY A 44 -13.28 -30.16 -8.01
N LEU A 45 -13.78 -30.52 -6.83
CA LEU A 45 -13.34 -31.66 -6.00
C LEU A 45 -11.97 -31.57 -5.30
N ALA A 46 -12.00 -31.33 -3.98
CA ALA A 46 -11.50 -32.34 -3.03
C ALA A 46 -11.93 -31.96 -1.60
N ALA A 47 -13.03 -32.57 -1.15
CA ALA A 47 -13.27 -32.79 0.26
C ALA A 47 -12.13 -33.68 0.79
N ARG A 48 -11.30 -33.18 1.71
CA ARG A 48 -10.43 -34.05 2.52
C ARG A 48 -10.17 -33.48 3.91
N ALA A 49 -10.84 -34.12 4.86
CA ALA A 49 -10.38 -34.47 6.20
C ALA A 49 -10.02 -33.32 7.17
N PHE A 50 -11.06 -32.76 7.82
CA PHE A 50 -10.91 -32.31 9.20
C PHE A 50 -10.77 -33.55 10.09
N ARG A 51 -9.53 -33.84 10.51
CA ARG A 51 -9.21 -34.85 11.50
C ARG A 51 -9.53 -34.29 12.88
N SER A 52 -10.56 -34.86 13.48
CA SER A 52 -11.08 -34.62 14.83
C SER A 52 -9.99 -34.72 15.91
N TRP A 53 -9.94 -33.71 16.80
CA TRP A 53 -9.30 -33.81 18.12
C TRP A 53 -10.32 -33.38 19.18
N GLY A 54 -10.67 -34.31 20.07
CA GLY A 54 -11.33 -34.04 21.36
C GLY A 54 -12.85 -33.91 21.32
N GLY A 55 -13.55 -34.98 21.70
CA GLY A 55 -15.01 -35.07 21.65
C GLY A 55 -15.73 -34.60 22.91
N PHE A 56 -17.02 -34.34 22.75
CA PHE A 56 -18.06 -34.65 23.72
C PHE A 56 -19.33 -35.04 22.96
N ALA A 57 -19.85 -36.22 23.29
CA ALA A 57 -21.05 -36.81 22.71
C ALA A 57 -22.30 -36.21 23.36
N VAL A 58 -23.23 -35.71 22.56
CA VAL A 58 -24.67 -35.77 22.88
C VAL A 58 -25.43 -36.09 21.60
N ALA A 59 -26.12 -37.23 21.66
CA ALA A 59 -27.01 -37.73 20.63
C ALA A 59 -28.22 -36.81 20.44
N GLY A 60 -28.59 -36.56 19.19
CA GLY A 60 -29.81 -35.85 18.83
C GLY A 60 -30.11 -36.02 17.35
N LEU A 61 -30.99 -36.98 17.05
CA LEU A 61 -31.61 -37.19 15.74
C LEU A 61 -32.13 -35.87 15.15
N GLY A 62 -31.83 -35.63 13.87
CA GLY A 62 -32.40 -34.50 13.14
C GLY A 62 -31.98 -34.47 11.69
N ALA A 63 -32.46 -35.44 10.90
CA ALA A 63 -32.34 -35.44 9.45
C ALA A 63 -33.14 -34.27 8.86
N LEU A 64 -32.47 -33.32 8.22
CA LEU A 64 -33.09 -32.40 7.27
C LEU A 64 -32.18 -32.26 6.04
N ALA A 65 -32.68 -32.82 4.95
CA ALA A 65 -32.11 -32.74 3.61
C ALA A 65 -32.10 -31.28 3.12
N PHE A 66 -30.94 -30.75 2.78
CA PHE A 66 -30.84 -29.55 1.96
C PHE A 66 -30.65 -29.96 0.50
N VAL A 67 -31.76 -29.84 -0.24
CA VAL A 67 -31.84 -29.96 -1.69
C VAL A 67 -30.95 -28.89 -2.33
N GLY A 68 -30.08 -29.33 -3.24
CA GLY A 68 -29.21 -28.47 -4.01
C GLY A 68 -29.98 -27.62 -5.01
N VAL A 69 -29.74 -26.31 -4.97
CA VAL A 69 -30.11 -25.39 -6.06
C VAL A 69 -28.87 -25.17 -6.91
N VAL A 70 -28.80 -25.86 -8.05
CA VAL A 70 -27.80 -25.60 -9.09
C VAL A 70 -28.27 -24.38 -9.88
N ALA A 71 -27.67 -23.21 -9.58
CA ALA A 71 -27.90 -22.00 -10.36
C ALA A 71 -27.22 -22.15 -11.73
N SER A 72 -28.02 -22.47 -12.74
CA SER A 72 -27.62 -22.48 -14.15
C SER A 72 -27.44 -21.02 -14.63
N VAL A 73 -26.21 -20.53 -14.61
CA VAL A 73 -25.86 -19.22 -15.17
C VAL A 73 -25.70 -19.39 -16.68
N THR A 74 -26.79 -19.20 -17.40
CA THR A 74 -26.77 -19.07 -18.86
C THR A 74 -26.10 -17.75 -19.24
N SER A 75 -24.84 -17.81 -19.66
CA SER A 75 -24.12 -16.69 -20.24
C SER A 75 -24.84 -16.18 -21.49
N ARG A 76 -25.59 -15.08 -21.34
CA ARG A 76 -26.11 -14.33 -22.48
C ARG A 76 -24.95 -13.58 -23.12
N SER A 77 -24.53 -14.04 -24.30
CA SER A 77 -23.68 -13.27 -25.21
C SER A 77 -24.41 -11.98 -25.60
N VAL A 78 -24.08 -10.89 -24.92
CA VAL A 78 -24.48 -9.55 -25.33
C VAL A 78 -23.72 -9.25 -26.63
N LYS A 79 -24.44 -9.12 -27.74
CA LYS A 79 -23.90 -8.58 -29.00
C LYS A 79 -23.34 -7.19 -28.72
N GLN A 80 -22.02 -7.06 -28.72
CA GLN A 80 -21.33 -5.80 -28.59
C GLN A 80 -21.72 -4.89 -29.78
N PRO A 81 -22.34 -3.73 -29.54
CA PRO A 81 -22.63 -2.76 -30.59
C PRO A 81 -21.32 -2.32 -31.27
N PRO A 82 -21.32 -2.06 -32.59
CA PRO A 82 -20.15 -1.53 -33.27
C PRO A 82 -19.74 -0.20 -32.62
N ALA A 83 -18.46 -0.10 -32.23
CA ALA A 83 -17.92 1.09 -31.60
C ALA A 83 -18.05 2.32 -32.55
N PRO A 84 -18.49 3.48 -32.06
CA PRO A 84 -18.49 4.70 -32.85
C PRO A 84 -17.04 5.10 -33.18
N ALA A 85 -16.78 5.38 -34.45
CA ALA A 85 -15.50 5.91 -34.92
C ALA A 85 -15.27 7.29 -34.28
N ILE A 86 -14.30 7.38 -33.37
CA ILE A 86 -13.90 8.64 -32.75
C ILE A 86 -13.08 9.42 -33.78
N ALA A 87 -13.64 10.53 -34.24
CA ALA A 87 -12.96 11.51 -35.08
C ALA A 87 -11.75 12.08 -34.33
N ALA A 88 -10.61 12.17 -35.02
CA ALA A 88 -9.37 12.71 -34.50
C ALA A 88 -9.58 14.15 -34.00
N ALA A 89 -9.24 14.40 -32.73
CA ALA A 89 -9.27 15.73 -32.15
C ALA A 89 -8.10 16.58 -32.68
N PRO A 90 -8.31 17.90 -32.91
CA PRO A 90 -7.26 18.81 -33.35
C PRO A 90 -6.22 19.03 -32.25
N SER A 91 -4.94 18.89 -32.61
CA SER A 91 -3.79 19.14 -31.77
C SER A 91 -3.72 20.63 -31.41
N VAL A 92 -3.82 20.94 -30.11
CA VAL A 92 -3.65 22.30 -29.59
C VAL A 92 -2.15 22.59 -29.45
N PRO A 93 -1.62 23.72 -29.94
CA PRO A 93 -0.21 24.08 -29.82
C PRO A 93 0.16 24.35 -28.35
N VAL A 94 1.22 23.69 -27.90
CA VAL A 94 1.81 23.84 -26.56
C VAL A 94 2.57 25.17 -26.48
N PRO A 95 2.26 26.08 -25.54
CA PRO A 95 3.00 27.32 -25.37
C PRO A 95 4.41 27.04 -24.79
N PRO A 96 5.43 27.81 -25.20
CA PRO A 96 6.80 27.65 -24.69
C PRO A 96 6.87 28.00 -23.20
N ALA A 97 7.39 27.06 -22.40
CA ALA A 97 7.64 27.22 -20.98
C ALA A 97 8.69 28.32 -20.74
N ALA A 98 8.31 29.35 -19.98
CA ALA A 98 9.21 30.38 -19.52
C ALA A 98 10.18 29.78 -18.49
N SER A 99 11.47 29.79 -18.83
CA SER A 99 12.57 29.51 -17.90
C SER A 99 12.59 30.55 -16.77
N ALA A 100 12.18 30.15 -15.57
CA ALA A 100 12.46 30.90 -14.36
C ALA A 100 13.91 30.60 -13.94
N SER A 101 14.79 31.59 -14.10
CA SER A 101 16.13 31.59 -13.53
C SER A 101 16.03 31.57 -12.01
N VAL A 102 16.46 30.47 -11.38
CA VAL A 102 16.66 30.42 -9.93
C VAL A 102 18.01 31.07 -9.63
N GLU A 103 17.96 32.24 -9.00
CA GLU A 103 19.10 32.95 -8.45
C GLU A 103 19.68 32.15 -7.28
N VAL A 104 20.88 31.59 -7.48
CA VAL A 104 21.64 30.88 -6.46
C VAL A 104 22.21 31.92 -5.50
N VAL A 105 21.52 32.14 -4.38
CA VAL A 105 22.07 32.86 -3.23
C VAL A 105 23.09 31.95 -2.57
N ALA A 106 24.35 32.15 -2.94
CA ALA A 106 25.49 31.64 -2.21
C ALA A 106 25.76 32.60 -1.04
N ASP A 107 25.25 32.25 0.15
CA ASP A 107 25.74 32.84 1.39
C ASP A 107 26.31 31.74 2.27
N GLY A 108 27.64 31.79 2.40
CA GLY A 108 28.42 30.88 3.22
C GLY A 108 28.56 31.47 4.60
N GLU A 109 27.79 30.94 5.55
CA GLU A 109 28.05 31.18 6.97
C GLU A 109 28.64 29.91 7.59
N GLN A 110 29.99 29.87 7.64
CA GLN A 110 30.73 28.87 8.38
C GLN A 110 30.46 29.04 9.87
N VAL A 111 29.50 28.28 10.39
CA VAL A 111 29.28 28.16 11.83
C VAL A 111 30.50 27.45 12.44
N ARG A 112 31.31 28.20 13.19
CA ARG A 112 32.45 27.68 13.96
C ARG A 112 31.95 26.62 14.95
N GLY A 113 32.40 25.37 14.76
CA GLY A 113 32.16 24.29 15.70
C GLY A 113 32.75 24.60 17.07
N THR A 114 31.91 24.69 18.09
CA THR A 114 32.33 24.67 19.49
C THR A 114 32.69 23.23 19.86
N SER A 115 33.95 23.01 20.21
CA SER A 115 34.50 21.72 20.62
C SER A 115 33.83 21.17 21.89
N VAL A 116 33.22 19.98 21.78
CA VAL A 116 32.47 19.28 22.84
C VAL A 116 33.40 18.49 23.81
N TRP A 117 34.58 19.02 24.12
CA TRP A 117 35.63 18.25 24.82
C TRP A 117 35.78 18.51 26.33
N GLU A 118 34.99 19.39 26.93
CA GLU A 118 35.06 19.67 28.37
C GLU A 118 33.70 19.49 29.06
N LEU A 119 33.33 18.23 29.30
CA LEU A 119 32.28 17.89 30.26
C LEU A 119 32.84 16.92 31.31
N PRO A 120 32.61 17.15 32.61
CA PRO A 120 33.08 16.28 33.68
C PRO A 120 32.46 14.89 33.57
N SER A 121 33.32 13.87 33.70
CA SER A 121 32.94 12.46 33.59
C SER A 121 32.09 12.04 34.79
N VAL A 122 30.77 11.97 34.59
CA VAL A 122 29.84 11.38 35.56
C VAL A 122 29.83 9.86 35.36
N PRO A 123 30.00 9.03 36.41
CA PRO A 123 30.01 7.58 36.29
C PRO A 123 28.65 7.07 35.77
N ALA A 124 28.67 6.43 34.59
CA ALA A 124 27.48 6.01 33.88
C ALA A 124 26.84 4.73 34.48
N PRO A 125 25.50 4.67 34.62
CA PRO A 125 24.78 3.46 35.00
C PRO A 125 24.82 2.42 33.86
N LYS A 126 25.58 1.34 34.04
CA LYS A 126 25.83 0.27 33.04
C LYS A 126 24.60 -0.56 32.60
N LYS A 127 23.40 -0.32 33.13
CA LYS A 127 22.23 -1.20 32.92
C LYS A 127 21.23 -0.72 31.86
N ALA A 128 21.34 0.52 31.37
CA ALA A 128 20.36 1.11 30.44
C ALA A 128 20.64 0.82 28.95
N VAL A 129 21.85 0.37 28.59
CA VAL A 129 22.26 0.26 27.17
C VAL A 129 21.75 -1.03 26.51
N ALA A 130 21.57 -2.12 27.26
CA ALA A 130 21.17 -3.41 26.68
C ALA A 130 19.71 -3.45 26.21
N ALA A 131 18.79 -2.80 26.93
CA ALA A 131 17.37 -2.78 26.58
C ALA A 131 17.07 -1.96 25.30
N GLN A 132 17.88 -0.93 25.01
CA GLN A 132 17.69 -0.10 23.82
C GLN A 132 17.99 -0.83 22.50
N GLY A 133 18.87 -1.85 22.53
CA GLY A 133 19.21 -2.64 21.36
C GLY A 133 18.06 -3.54 20.90
N GLU A 134 17.41 -4.22 21.84
CA GLU A 134 16.29 -5.12 21.53
C GLU A 134 15.10 -4.37 20.93
N ASP A 135 14.79 -3.18 21.45
CA ASP A 135 13.70 -2.33 20.94
C ASP A 135 13.95 -1.84 19.51
N ALA A 136 15.20 -1.54 19.16
CA ALA A 136 15.58 -1.12 17.82
C ALA A 136 15.46 -2.28 16.82
N ASP A 137 15.89 -3.48 17.23
CA ASP A 137 15.78 -4.69 16.42
C ASP A 137 14.32 -5.08 16.15
N LEU A 138 13.45 -4.95 17.16
CA LEU A 138 12.01 -5.19 16.99
C LEU A 138 11.36 -4.21 16.00
N LEU A 139 11.68 -2.92 16.10
CA LEU A 139 11.19 -1.92 15.16
C LEU A 139 11.65 -2.21 13.72
N ALA A 140 12.91 -2.62 13.54
CA ALA A 140 13.43 -3.00 12.22
C ALA A 140 12.67 -4.21 11.64
N LEU A 141 12.33 -5.19 12.48
CA LEU A 141 11.53 -6.36 12.08
C LEU A 141 10.09 -5.99 11.70
N GLU A 142 9.45 -5.08 12.43
CA GLU A 142 8.12 -4.56 12.11
C GLU A 142 8.10 -3.86 10.75
N LEU A 143 9.04 -2.95 10.52
CA LEU A 143 9.17 -2.21 9.25
C LEU A 143 9.44 -3.15 8.07
N ALA A 144 10.33 -4.13 8.24
CA ALA A 144 10.62 -5.13 7.21
C ALA A 144 9.38 -5.97 6.85
N ALA A 145 8.53 -6.30 7.84
CA ALA A 145 7.29 -7.02 7.61
C ALA A 145 6.26 -6.17 6.84
N LEU A 146 6.12 -4.88 7.17
CA LEU A 146 5.25 -3.96 6.44
C LEU A 146 5.74 -3.70 5.01
N GLU A 147 7.06 -3.55 4.79
CA GLU A 147 7.60 -3.37 3.43
C GLU A 147 7.28 -4.58 2.54
N GLY A 148 7.32 -5.80 3.08
CA GLY A 148 6.89 -7.00 2.37
C GLY A 148 5.42 -6.95 1.94
N ALA A 149 4.53 -6.41 2.79
CA ALA A 149 3.12 -6.20 2.45
C ALA A 149 2.94 -5.09 1.39
N ARG A 150 3.66 -3.97 1.50
CA ARG A 150 3.64 -2.89 0.50
C ARG A 150 4.10 -3.38 -0.86
N LYS A 151 5.18 -4.17 -0.91
CA LYS A 151 5.70 -4.77 -2.15
C LYS A 151 4.62 -5.60 -2.85
N LYS A 152 3.92 -6.46 -2.10
CA LYS A 152 2.81 -7.27 -2.62
C LYS A 152 1.67 -6.43 -3.18
N LEU A 153 1.30 -5.35 -2.49
CA LEU A 153 0.28 -4.44 -2.98
C LEU A 153 0.70 -3.73 -4.28
N ARG A 154 1.96 -3.27 -4.39
CA ARG A 154 2.52 -2.67 -5.62
C ARG A 154 2.56 -3.65 -6.79
N GLU A 155 2.78 -4.94 -6.51
CA GLU A 155 2.74 -6.03 -7.50
C GLU A 155 1.31 -6.40 -7.94
N GLY A 156 0.27 -5.77 -7.36
CA GLY A 156 -1.14 -6.10 -7.61
C GLY A 156 -1.64 -7.34 -6.86
N ASP A 157 -0.81 -7.97 -6.03
CA ASP A 157 -1.15 -9.12 -5.20
C ASP A 157 -1.78 -8.68 -3.87
N ALA A 158 -2.97 -8.09 -3.95
CA ALA A 158 -3.69 -7.58 -2.77
C ALA A 158 -4.02 -8.68 -1.75
N ALA A 159 -4.33 -9.91 -2.22
CA ALA A 159 -4.57 -11.06 -1.35
C ALA A 159 -3.29 -11.46 -0.59
N GLY A 160 -2.14 -11.47 -1.27
CA GLY A 160 -0.84 -11.68 -0.66
C GLY A 160 -0.48 -10.60 0.36
N ALA A 161 -0.78 -9.33 0.08
CA ALA A 161 -0.61 -8.23 1.03
C ALA A 161 -1.49 -8.41 2.28
N GLN A 162 -2.76 -8.78 2.12
CA GLN A 162 -3.67 -9.05 3.25
C GLN A 162 -3.16 -10.19 4.15
N LYS A 163 -2.64 -11.26 3.54
CA LYS A 163 -2.04 -12.38 4.28
C LYS A 163 -0.83 -11.93 5.10
N ARG A 164 0.07 -11.13 4.50
CA ARG A 164 1.24 -10.56 5.19
C ARG A 164 0.84 -9.70 6.38
N LEU A 165 -0.19 -8.87 6.23
CA LEU A 165 -0.73 -8.04 7.32
C LEU A 165 -1.36 -8.89 8.44
N THR A 166 -2.02 -10.00 8.10
CA THR A 166 -2.54 -10.93 9.11
C THR A 166 -1.41 -11.61 9.89
N ASP A 167 -0.34 -12.01 9.20
CA ASP A 167 0.85 -12.56 9.84
C ASP A 167 1.58 -11.51 10.70
N PHE A 168 1.56 -10.23 10.30
CA PHE A 168 2.08 -9.11 11.06
C PHE A 168 1.37 -8.97 12.42
N ASP A 169 0.02 -8.91 12.44
CA ASP A 169 -0.74 -8.80 13.70
C ASP A 169 -0.44 -9.95 14.67
N ARG A 170 -0.28 -11.17 14.15
CA ARG A 170 0.06 -12.35 14.96
C ARG A 170 1.48 -12.24 15.55
N ARG A 171 2.42 -11.69 14.79
CA ARG A 171 3.83 -11.58 15.20
C ARG A 171 4.07 -10.40 16.13
N PHE A 172 3.31 -9.33 15.97
CA PHE A 172 3.45 -8.08 16.71
C PHE A 172 2.10 -7.66 17.32
N PRO A 173 1.72 -8.24 18.48
CA PRO A 173 0.44 -7.91 19.13
C PRO A 173 0.32 -6.46 19.60
N HIS A 174 1.46 -5.79 19.81
CA HIS A 174 1.56 -4.39 20.23
C HIS A 174 2.53 -3.64 19.30
N PRO A 175 2.17 -3.44 18.02
CA PRO A 175 3.09 -2.89 17.03
C PRO A 175 3.32 -1.40 17.28
N ARG A 176 4.56 -0.96 17.12
CA ARG A 176 4.94 0.46 17.23
C ARG A 176 4.53 1.23 15.98
N VAL A 177 4.44 0.55 14.84
CA VAL A 177 3.97 1.09 13.55
C VAL A 177 2.50 0.70 13.25
N GLY A 178 1.66 0.66 14.28
CA GLY A 178 0.25 0.25 14.17
C GLY A 178 -0.60 1.13 13.25
N ASP A 179 -0.38 2.45 13.28
CA ASP A 179 -1.07 3.40 12.40
C ASP A 179 -0.79 3.08 10.93
N GLU A 180 0.49 2.88 10.60
CA GLU A 180 0.91 2.57 9.24
C GLU A 180 0.36 1.23 8.76
N ALA A 181 0.38 0.21 9.62
CA ALA A 181 -0.23 -1.09 9.33
C ALA A 181 -1.74 -0.96 9.04
N THR A 182 -2.44 -0.11 9.79
CA THR A 182 -3.88 0.15 9.62
C THR A 182 -4.17 0.86 8.31
N VAL A 183 -3.38 1.87 7.94
CA VAL A 183 -3.51 2.57 6.65
C VAL A 183 -3.30 1.61 5.49
N LEU A 184 -2.25 0.78 5.55
CA LEU A 184 -1.98 -0.21 4.52
C LEU A 184 -3.11 -1.25 4.41
N ARG A 185 -3.75 -1.61 5.53
CA ARG A 185 -4.92 -2.49 5.54
C ARG A 185 -6.13 -1.86 4.85
N ILE A 186 -6.37 -0.56 5.02
CA ILE A 186 -7.43 0.17 4.31
C ILE A 186 -7.17 0.13 2.79
N GLU A 187 -5.94 0.40 2.36
CA GLU A 187 -5.54 0.34 0.95
C GLU A 187 -5.73 -1.06 0.35
N VAL A 188 -5.30 -2.10 1.08
CA VAL A 188 -5.49 -3.50 0.68
C VAL A 188 -6.98 -3.85 0.55
N LEU A 189 -7.84 -3.38 1.47
CA LEU A 189 -9.28 -3.64 1.38
C LEU A 189 -9.90 -2.98 0.14
N PHE A 190 -9.50 -1.76 -0.21
CA PHE A 190 -9.91 -1.14 -1.48
C PHE A 190 -9.42 -1.94 -2.69
N ALA A 191 -8.16 -2.36 -2.70
CA ALA A 191 -7.59 -3.15 -3.80
C ALA A 191 -8.27 -4.52 -3.98
N LEU A 192 -8.84 -5.08 -2.91
CA LEU A 192 -9.63 -6.32 -2.93
C LEU A 192 -11.10 -6.11 -3.34
N GLY A 193 -11.53 -4.87 -3.61
CA GLY A 193 -12.93 -4.55 -3.89
C GLY A 193 -13.83 -4.53 -2.65
N ARG A 194 -13.26 -4.61 -1.44
CA ARG A 194 -13.99 -4.57 -0.16
C ARG A 194 -14.15 -3.14 0.35
N GLY A 195 -14.70 -2.27 -0.50
CA GLY A 195 -14.76 -0.82 -0.25
C GLY A 195 -15.57 -0.43 1.00
N GLU A 196 -16.64 -1.15 1.34
CA GLU A 196 -17.42 -0.88 2.56
C GLU A 196 -16.62 -1.16 3.84
N ASP A 197 -15.87 -2.26 3.86
CA ASP A 197 -14.96 -2.59 4.97
C ASP A 197 -13.85 -1.55 5.11
N ALA A 198 -13.26 -1.15 3.97
CA ALA A 198 -12.22 -0.13 3.92
C ALA A 198 -12.74 1.21 4.49
N ARG A 199 -13.94 1.64 4.09
CA ARG A 199 -14.57 2.88 4.57
C ARG A 199 -14.85 2.85 6.06
N ARG A 200 -15.45 1.76 6.55
CA ARG A 200 -15.72 1.58 7.97
C ARG A 200 -14.44 1.64 8.81
N LEU A 201 -13.39 0.95 8.37
CA LEU A 201 -12.09 0.97 9.06
C LEU A 201 -11.44 2.36 9.01
N GLY A 202 -11.47 3.03 7.84
CA GLY A 202 -10.90 4.36 7.68
C GLY A 202 -11.62 5.43 8.49
N GLN A 203 -12.95 5.39 8.56
CA GLN A 203 -13.73 6.31 9.41
C GLN A 203 -13.39 6.10 10.89
N ALA A 204 -13.30 4.84 11.34
CA ALA A 204 -12.88 4.52 12.70
C ALA A 204 -11.45 5.02 12.99
N PHE A 205 -10.53 4.87 12.04
CA PHE A 205 -9.15 5.36 12.17
C PHE A 205 -9.10 6.88 12.34
N VAL A 206 -9.77 7.64 11.47
CA VAL A 206 -9.79 9.11 11.54
C VAL A 206 -10.43 9.62 12.83
N ALA A 207 -11.46 8.92 13.33
CA ALA A 207 -12.12 9.28 14.58
C ALA A 207 -11.25 9.01 15.82
N THR A 208 -10.46 7.94 15.80
CA THR A 208 -9.64 7.52 16.95
C THR A 208 -8.23 8.11 16.94
N HIS A 209 -7.72 8.54 15.78
CA HIS A 209 -6.36 9.07 15.61
C HIS A 209 -6.38 10.48 14.99
N PRO A 210 -6.94 11.50 15.67
CA PRO A 210 -7.08 12.86 15.12
C PRO A 210 -5.74 13.54 14.81
N ASP A 211 -4.68 13.22 15.56
CA ASP A 211 -3.35 13.82 15.44
C ASP A 211 -2.36 12.97 14.60
N SER A 212 -2.82 11.85 14.02
CA SER A 212 -1.94 10.98 13.23
C SER A 212 -1.56 11.64 11.91
N ILE A 213 -0.27 11.53 11.55
CA ILE A 213 0.26 12.03 10.26
C ILE A 213 -0.43 11.39 9.05
N TYR A 214 -1.05 10.21 9.24
CA TYR A 214 -1.73 9.48 8.17
C TYR A 214 -3.18 9.90 7.98
N ARG A 215 -3.74 10.73 8.87
CA ARG A 215 -5.15 11.14 8.84
C ARG A 215 -5.55 11.74 7.50
N ALA A 216 -4.75 12.67 6.97
CA ALA A 216 -5.02 13.33 5.69
C ALA A 216 -5.04 12.33 4.52
N ARG A 217 -4.10 11.38 4.51
CA ARG A 217 -4.04 10.31 3.50
C ARG A 217 -5.27 9.40 3.58
N VAL A 218 -5.69 9.01 4.78
CA VAL A 218 -6.89 8.17 4.96
C VAL A 218 -8.14 8.92 4.51
N ALA A 219 -8.30 10.20 4.85
CA ALA A 219 -9.43 11.01 4.38
C ALA A 219 -9.49 11.06 2.83
N GLN A 220 -8.35 11.23 2.17
CA GLN A 220 -8.26 11.19 0.70
C GLN A 220 -8.66 9.83 0.13
N LEU A 221 -8.22 8.71 0.73
CA LEU A 221 -8.61 7.35 0.31
C LEU A 221 -10.12 7.11 0.45
N LEU A 222 -10.77 7.73 1.43
CA LEU A 222 -12.21 7.65 1.62
C LEU A 222 -13.00 8.47 0.60
N GLY A 223 -12.32 9.32 -0.19
CA GLY A 223 -12.97 10.27 -1.08
C GLY A 223 -13.65 11.41 -0.31
N ASP A 224 -13.19 11.69 0.92
CA ASP A 224 -13.62 12.85 1.68
C ASP A 224 -12.58 13.95 1.41
N PRO A 225 -12.83 14.86 0.44
CA PRO A 225 -11.95 15.98 0.22
C PRO A 225 -12.08 16.89 1.43
N SER A 226 -11.15 16.74 2.38
CA SER A 226 -10.99 17.66 3.51
C SER A 226 -11.10 19.11 3.01
N ARG A 227 -12.23 19.75 3.31
CA ARG A 227 -12.50 21.17 3.12
C ARG A 227 -12.22 21.92 4.42
#